data_AF-A0A938XAG3-F1
#
_entry.id   AF-A0A938XAG3-F1
#
_cell.length_a   1.000
_cell.length_b   1.000
_cell.length_c   1.000
_cell.angle_alpha   90.00
_cell.angle_beta   90.00
_cell.angle_gamma   90.00
#
_symmetry.space_group_name_H-M   'P 1'
#
loop_
_entity.id
_entity.type
_entity.pdbx_description
1 polymer ?
#
loop_
_entity_poly.entity_id
_entity_poly.type
_entity_poly.pdbx_seq_one_letter_code
_entity_poly.pdbx_strand_id
1 'polypeptide(L)'
;MNNPWEDQQHGGGNENGPLRMPEGMPTGPAVPPAKRRGIWYAWKPLVIKYVVSIAVSMLAVMGYTFYYISKHAGEMAAAMRSQQDMLEFSLSISEKMLQYTTQLEGLSALIVIPIMLYMFHGDRMYDKMAGVAQNRKAPLVKYAAVIGIAAAMCVGLNNLILISDMASYSAAFEQTSESLYSAPFAMQILCLGVLVPICEELVFRGLMFRRMRGEMSFLGAAFYSSLVFAVLHGNMVQMLYAFATGMMLAYVYEKYGSVRAPASAHIVMNLISVTATQFGLYGWLLADKLRIGAVTVVCAAFAATMFLLIQRIDEKPAAPGGTDETNGAA
;
A
#
# COMPACT_ATOMS: atom_id res chain seq x y z
N MET A 1 22.51 42.36 41.23
CA MET A 1 21.13 42.90 41.23
C MET A 1 21.13 44.10 40.31
N ASN A 2 20.41 44.03 39.20
CA ASN A 2 19.63 45.12 38.61
C ASN A 2 18.88 44.60 37.38
N ASN A 3 17.63 45.03 37.28
CA ASN A 3 16.57 44.56 36.41
C ASN A 3 16.50 45.47 35.17
N PRO A 4 16.51 44.99 33.90
CA PRO A 4 16.49 45.87 32.73
C PRO A 4 15.08 46.22 32.21
N TRP A 5 13.99 45.87 32.91
CA TRP A 5 12.62 46.16 32.46
C TRP A 5 12.13 47.60 32.74
N GLU A 6 13.01 48.58 32.92
CA GLU A 6 12.65 49.89 33.48
C GLU A 6 12.52 51.06 32.49
N ASP A 7 12.65 50.85 31.17
CA ASP A 7 12.47 51.94 30.19
C ASP A 7 11.43 51.59 29.12
N GLN A 8 10.15 51.59 29.52
CA GLN A 8 9.04 51.80 28.60
C GLN A 8 8.19 52.97 29.10
N GLN A 9 8.48 54.18 28.61
CA GLN A 9 7.48 55.21 28.31
C GLN A 9 8.11 56.48 27.72
N HIS A 10 7.77 56.76 26.47
CA HIS A 10 7.50 58.07 25.84
C HIS A 10 8.13 58.23 24.44
N GLY A 11 7.25 58.42 23.45
CA GLY A 11 7.62 58.82 22.09
C GLY A 11 6.53 58.48 21.08
N GLY A 12 5.45 59.26 21.06
CA GLY A 12 4.42 59.15 20.03
C GLY A 12 4.95 59.52 18.64
N GLY A 13 4.40 58.90 17.59
CA GLY A 13 4.72 59.27 16.22
C GLY A 13 4.27 58.28 15.15
N ASN A 14 3.05 58.50 14.66
CA ASN A 14 2.57 58.25 13.30
C ASN A 14 2.49 56.80 12.78
N GLU A 15 1.27 56.29 12.76
CA GLU A 15 0.81 55.13 12.01
C GLU A 15 0.84 55.43 10.50
N ASN A 16 1.18 54.43 9.67
CA ASN A 16 1.23 54.41 8.18
C ASN A 16 2.61 54.47 7.50
N GLY A 17 3.60 53.70 7.97
CA GLY A 17 4.74 53.25 7.15
C GLY A 17 4.63 51.74 6.86
N PRO A 18 5.12 51.24 5.71
CA PRO A 18 5.15 49.79 5.47
C PRO A 18 5.93 49.11 6.61
N LEU A 19 5.34 48.08 7.20
CA LEU A 19 5.95 47.25 8.26
C LEU A 19 7.41 46.95 7.87
N ARG A 20 8.37 47.54 8.58
CA ARG A 20 9.79 47.20 8.41
C ARG A 20 9.94 45.74 8.80
N MET A 21 10.21 44.90 7.80
CA MET A 21 10.56 43.51 8.00
C MET A 21 11.79 43.45 8.93
N PRO A 22 11.82 42.55 9.93
CA PRO A 22 12.99 42.39 10.79
C PRO A 22 14.24 42.12 9.94
N GLU A 23 15.26 42.96 10.09
CA GLU A 23 16.56 42.75 9.45
C GLU A 23 17.15 41.42 9.96
N GLY A 24 17.29 40.45 9.05
CA GLY A 24 17.86 39.13 9.35
C GLY A 24 17.09 37.92 8.80
N MET A 25 15.93 38.08 8.17
CA MET A 25 15.35 36.96 7.41
C MET A 25 16.16 36.74 6.12
N PRO A 26 16.56 35.49 5.81
CA PRO A 26 17.29 35.19 4.59
C PRO A 26 16.45 35.57 3.37
N THR A 27 16.84 36.66 2.70
CA THR A 27 16.28 37.14 1.44
C THR A 27 16.94 36.39 0.29
N GLY A 28 16.56 35.12 0.14
CA GLY A 28 16.93 34.28 -0.99
C GLY A 28 16.02 33.05 -1.06
N PRO A 29 15.79 32.46 -2.25
CA PRO A 29 15.06 31.20 -2.32
C PRO A 29 15.76 30.19 -1.40
N ALA A 30 14.99 29.61 -0.47
CA ALA A 30 15.52 28.62 0.45
C ALA A 30 16.23 27.52 -0.36
N VAL A 31 17.54 27.39 -0.19
CA VAL A 31 18.31 26.33 -0.85
C VAL A 31 17.74 25.00 -0.35
N PRO A 32 17.16 24.16 -1.23
CA PRO A 32 16.59 22.90 -0.79
C PRO A 32 17.70 22.05 -0.17
N PRO A 33 17.41 21.30 0.91
CA PRO A 33 18.39 20.39 1.49
C PRO A 33 18.92 19.40 0.44
N ALA A 34 20.06 18.77 0.69
CA ALA A 34 20.59 17.76 -0.24
C ALA A 34 19.56 16.63 -0.46
N LYS A 35 19.29 16.28 -1.73
CA LYS A 35 18.33 15.22 -2.07
C LYS A 35 18.85 13.91 -1.49
N ARG A 36 18.05 13.28 -0.61
CA ARG A 36 18.34 11.93 -0.13
C ARG A 36 18.21 10.97 -1.31
N ARG A 37 19.25 10.17 -1.54
CA ARG A 37 19.37 9.27 -2.69
C ARG A 37 19.91 7.92 -2.25
N GLY A 38 19.82 6.93 -3.14
CA GLY A 38 20.41 5.62 -2.98
C GLY A 38 19.42 4.55 -2.52
N ILE A 39 19.82 3.29 -2.76
CA ILE A 39 18.97 2.12 -2.58
C ILE A 39 18.39 2.00 -1.17
N TRP A 40 19.18 2.33 -0.14
CA TRP A 40 18.71 2.26 1.25
C TRP A 40 17.57 3.24 1.56
N TYR A 41 17.59 4.41 0.92
CA TYR A 41 16.51 5.38 1.06
C TYR A 41 15.21 4.84 0.43
N ALA A 42 15.28 4.10 -0.68
CA ALA A 42 14.12 3.43 -1.27
C ALA A 42 13.59 2.26 -0.40
N TRP A 43 14.48 1.52 0.28
CA TRP A 43 14.14 0.35 1.10
C TRP A 43 13.66 0.69 2.52
N LYS A 44 14.03 1.84 3.06
CA LYS A 44 13.66 2.26 4.43
C LYS A 44 12.15 2.07 4.77
N PRO A 45 11.18 2.49 3.94
CA PRO A 45 9.75 2.31 4.21
C PRO A 45 9.37 0.83 4.40
N LEU A 46 9.96 -0.03 3.57
CA LEU A 46 9.71 -1.46 3.57
C LEU A 46 10.25 -2.11 4.85
N VAL A 47 11.48 -1.77 5.23
CA VAL A 47 12.09 -2.26 6.48
C VAL A 47 11.25 -1.85 7.69
N ILE A 48 10.76 -0.61 7.73
CA ILE A 48 9.87 -0.15 8.79
C ILE A 48 8.57 -0.97 8.82
N LYS A 49 7.92 -1.22 7.67
CA LYS A 49 6.71 -2.07 7.59
C LYS A 49 6.98 -3.43 8.27
N TYR A 50 8.04 -4.12 7.86
CA TYR A 50 8.33 -5.46 8.38
C TYR A 50 8.75 -5.47 9.85
N VAL A 51 9.56 -4.50 10.30
CA VAL A 51 9.93 -4.41 11.72
C VAL A 51 8.68 -4.20 12.59
N VAL A 52 7.75 -3.34 12.16
CA VAL A 52 6.49 -3.11 12.88
C VAL A 52 5.63 -4.38 12.85
N SER A 53 5.45 -5.02 11.69
CA SER A 53 4.67 -6.27 11.58
C SER A 53 5.25 -7.38 12.45
N ILE A 54 6.57 -7.57 12.46
CA ILE A 54 7.24 -8.56 13.31
C ILE A 54 7.01 -8.22 14.79
N ALA A 55 7.17 -6.96 15.20
CA ALA A 55 6.95 -6.55 16.57
C ALA A 55 5.50 -6.79 17.03
N VAL A 56 4.52 -6.42 16.20
CA VAL A 56 3.09 -6.67 16.46
C VAL A 56 2.82 -8.16 16.61
N SER A 57 3.29 -8.98 15.67
CA SER A 57 3.10 -10.43 15.70
C SER A 57 3.80 -11.08 16.90
N MET A 58 5.03 -10.68 17.22
CA MET A 58 5.76 -11.20 18.39
C MET A 58 5.03 -10.88 19.70
N LEU A 59 4.59 -9.63 19.88
CA LEU A 59 3.84 -9.23 21.08
C LEU A 59 2.51 -9.97 21.20
N ALA A 60 1.80 -10.16 20.08
CA ALA A 60 0.55 -10.91 20.07
C ALA A 60 0.76 -12.39 20.42
N VAL A 61 1.77 -13.05 19.82
CA VAL A 61 2.13 -14.44 20.11
C VAL A 61 2.53 -14.59 21.58
N MET A 62 3.37 -13.70 22.11
CA MET A 62 3.79 -13.75 23.53
C MET A 62 2.59 -13.58 24.46
N GLY A 63 1.76 -12.57 24.23
CA GLY A 63 0.59 -12.28 25.06
C GLY A 63 -0.43 -13.40 25.02
N TYR A 64 -0.74 -13.93 23.83
CA TYR A 64 -1.68 -15.03 23.67
C TYR A 64 -1.15 -16.33 24.26
N THR A 65 0.12 -16.67 24.03
CA THR A 65 0.75 -17.87 24.59
C THR A 65 0.73 -17.83 26.11
N PHE A 66 1.10 -16.70 26.71
CA PHE A 66 1.04 -16.52 28.16
C PHE A 66 -0.39 -16.67 28.69
N TYR A 67 -1.35 -16.00 28.05
CA TYR A 67 -2.77 -16.12 28.39
C TYR A 67 -3.26 -17.58 28.29
N TYR A 68 -2.94 -18.27 27.19
CA TYR A 68 -3.35 -19.64 26.93
C TYR A 68 -2.79 -20.60 27.98
N ILE A 69 -1.49 -20.53 28.26
CA ILE A 69 -0.84 -21.35 29.29
C ILE A 69 -1.43 -21.05 30.67
N SER A 70 -1.70 -19.78 31.01
CA SER A 70 -2.30 -19.42 32.30
C SER A 70 -3.68 -20.04 32.52
N LYS A 71 -4.44 -20.26 31.43
CA LYS A 71 -5.77 -20.89 31.46
C LYS A 71 -5.73 -22.41 31.37
N HIS A 72 -4.68 -22.98 30.79
CA HIS A 72 -4.51 -24.42 30.56
C HIS A 72 -3.29 -24.98 31.32
N ALA A 73 -3.02 -24.45 32.52
CA ALA A 73 -1.82 -24.80 33.28
C ALA A 73 -1.72 -26.30 33.62
N GLY A 74 -2.86 -26.96 33.86
CA GLY A 74 -2.92 -28.40 34.09
C GLY A 74 -2.59 -29.22 32.84
N GLU A 75 -3.13 -28.83 31.69
CA GLU A 75 -2.84 -29.45 30.38
C GLU A 75 -1.37 -29.23 29.98
N MET A 76 -0.84 -28.03 30.21
CA MET A 76 0.57 -27.70 29.99
C MET A 76 1.50 -28.57 30.87
N ALA A 77 1.16 -28.76 32.15
CA ALA A 77 1.92 -29.63 33.05
C ALA A 77 1.84 -31.12 32.64
N ALA A 78 0.71 -31.56 32.08
CA ALA A 78 0.59 -32.90 31.52
C ALA A 78 1.41 -33.04 30.23
N ALA A 79 1.35 -32.04 29.35
CA ALA A 79 2.07 -32.00 28.08
C ALA A 79 3.59 -32.00 28.24
N MET A 80 4.13 -31.41 29.32
CA MET A 80 5.57 -31.47 29.62
C MET A 80 6.11 -32.89 29.85
N ARG A 81 5.26 -33.88 30.06
CA ARG A 81 5.68 -35.26 30.37
C ARG A 81 6.18 -36.01 29.14
N SER A 82 5.81 -35.58 27.94
CA SER A 82 6.28 -36.18 26.70
C SER A 82 6.57 -35.12 25.64
N GLN A 83 7.52 -35.42 24.75
CA GLN A 83 7.82 -34.52 23.64
C GLN A 83 6.63 -34.39 22.67
N GLN A 84 5.84 -35.46 22.52
CA GLN A 84 4.71 -35.50 21.60
C GLN A 84 3.54 -34.66 22.12
N ASP A 85 3.18 -34.79 23.40
CA ASP A 85 2.08 -34.00 23.99
C ASP A 85 2.44 -32.50 24.02
N MET A 86 3.71 -32.17 24.25
CA MET A 86 4.17 -30.79 24.15
C MET A 86 4.07 -30.26 22.71
N LEU A 87 4.41 -31.06 21.70
CA LEU A 87 4.23 -30.67 20.30
C LEU A 87 2.74 -30.40 20.00
N GLU A 88 1.85 -31.30 20.40
CA GLU A 88 0.40 -31.15 20.22
C GLU A 88 -0.14 -29.89 20.93
N PHE A 89 0.30 -29.63 22.16
CA PHE A 89 -0.05 -28.42 22.89
C PHE A 89 0.42 -27.16 22.12
N SER A 90 1.65 -27.15 21.60
CA SER A 90 2.15 -26.03 20.80
C SER A 90 1.40 -25.83 19.48
N LEU A 91 0.99 -26.92 18.83
CA LEU A 91 0.19 -26.87 17.61
C LEU A 91 -1.19 -26.26 17.90
N SER A 92 -1.81 -26.61 19.03
CA SER A 92 -3.12 -26.04 19.42
C SER A 92 -3.08 -24.52 19.60
N ILE A 93 -1.98 -23.98 20.16
CA ILE A 93 -1.77 -22.54 20.28
C ILE A 93 -1.59 -21.92 18.89
N SER A 94 -0.78 -22.55 18.05
CA SER A 94 -0.48 -22.06 16.70
C SER A 94 -1.74 -22.01 15.83
N GLU A 95 -2.57 -23.05 15.87
CA GLU A 95 -3.84 -23.13 15.14
C GLU A 95 -4.79 -22.00 15.54
N LYS A 96 -4.95 -21.73 16.84
CA LYS A 96 -5.76 -20.61 17.32
C LYS A 96 -5.17 -19.26 16.93
N MET A 97 -3.85 -19.13 16.89
CA MET A 97 -3.18 -17.89 16.45
C MET A 97 -3.40 -17.61 14.96
N LEU A 98 -3.52 -18.63 14.11
CA LEU A 98 -3.81 -18.46 12.68
C LEU A 98 -5.15 -17.73 12.45
N GLN A 99 -6.12 -17.84 13.36
CA GLN A 99 -7.40 -17.13 13.29
C GLN A 99 -7.29 -15.61 13.49
N TYR A 100 -6.16 -15.14 14.00
CA TYR A 100 -5.89 -13.72 14.25
C TYR A 100 -4.99 -13.07 13.19
N THR A 101 -4.49 -13.83 12.21
CA THR A 101 -3.56 -13.34 11.18
C THR A 101 -4.06 -12.06 10.50
N THR A 102 -5.32 -12.03 10.07
CA THR A 102 -5.93 -10.87 9.39
C THR A 102 -5.99 -9.63 10.28
N GLN A 103 -6.29 -9.81 11.56
CA GLN A 103 -6.37 -8.74 12.54
C GLN A 103 -4.97 -8.19 12.85
N LEU A 104 -3.95 -9.06 12.90
CA LEU A 104 -2.55 -8.67 13.08
C LEU A 104 -2.02 -7.88 11.88
N GLU A 105 -2.34 -8.30 10.66
CA GLU A 105 -2.01 -7.55 9.44
C GLU A 105 -2.71 -6.18 9.42
N GLY A 106 -3.99 -6.14 9.79
CA GLY A 106 -4.75 -4.90 9.90
C GLY A 106 -4.20 -3.94 10.97
N LEU A 107 -3.84 -4.45 12.14
CA LEU A 107 -3.23 -3.67 13.22
C LEU A 107 -1.85 -3.13 12.81
N SER A 108 -1.04 -3.97 12.17
CA SER A 108 0.26 -3.56 11.63
C SER A 108 0.10 -2.45 10.59
N ALA A 109 -0.86 -2.59 9.67
CA ALA A 109 -1.17 -1.56 8.69
C ALA A 109 -1.60 -0.25 9.34
N LEU A 110 -2.46 -0.29 10.38
CA LEU A 110 -2.89 0.90 11.13
C LEU A 110 -1.72 1.66 11.76
N ILE A 111 -0.71 0.96 12.27
CA ILE A 111 0.48 1.58 12.88
C ILE A 111 1.42 2.13 11.79
N VAL A 112 1.59 1.39 10.69
CA VAL A 112 2.51 1.75 9.61
C VAL A 112 2.01 2.94 8.78
N ILE A 113 0.70 3.04 8.51
CA ILE A 113 0.12 4.09 7.66
C ILE A 113 0.52 5.50 8.11
N PRO A 114 0.35 5.93 9.38
CA PRO A 114 0.78 7.25 9.84
C PRO A 114 2.27 7.52 9.61
N ILE A 115 3.12 6.53 9.83
CA ILE A 115 4.58 6.63 9.62
C ILE A 115 4.88 6.85 8.13
N MET A 116 4.21 6.10 7.25
CA MET A 116 4.38 6.23 5.81
C MET A 116 3.83 7.56 5.28
N LEU A 117 2.70 8.04 5.82
CA LEU A 117 2.16 9.36 5.50
C LEU A 117 3.11 10.49 5.89
N TYR A 118 3.72 10.41 7.08
CA TYR A 118 4.75 11.36 7.51
C TYR A 118 5.95 11.37 6.54
N MET A 119 6.49 10.20 6.21
CA MET A 119 7.59 10.08 5.25
C MET A 119 7.21 10.60 3.86
N PHE A 120 6.02 10.25 3.38
CA PHE A 120 5.52 10.67 2.07
C PHE A 120 5.30 12.18 2.00
N HIS A 121 4.80 12.77 3.09
CA HIS A 121 4.65 14.21 3.22
C HIS A 121 6.01 14.92 3.19
N GLY A 122 7.01 14.38 3.90
CA GLY A 122 8.38 14.89 3.86
C GLY A 122 8.95 14.90 2.43
N ASP A 123 8.80 13.80 1.68
CA ASP A 123 9.24 13.72 0.29
C ASP A 123 8.48 14.71 -0.63
N ARG A 124 7.20 15.00 -0.36
CA ARG A 124 6.42 16.00 -1.10
C ARG A 124 6.83 17.43 -0.76
N MET A 125 7.13 17.72 0.51
CA MET A 125 7.61 19.04 0.93
C MET A 125 8.98 19.33 0.30
N TYR A 126 9.86 18.33 0.27
CA TYR A 126 11.15 18.42 -0.40
C TYR A 126 10.99 18.83 -1.88
N ASP A 127 10.13 18.12 -2.62
CA ASP A 127 9.89 18.41 -4.03
C ASP A 127 9.37 19.84 -4.24
N LYS A 128 8.50 20.34 -3.35
CA LYS A 128 8.02 21.73 -3.41
C LYS A 128 9.14 22.74 -3.16
N MET A 129 9.99 22.51 -2.16
CA MET A 129 11.14 23.37 -1.86
C MET A 129 12.17 23.37 -2.99
N ALA A 130 12.35 22.23 -3.66
CA ALA A 130 13.24 22.08 -4.81
C ALA A 130 12.64 22.59 -6.14
N GLY A 131 11.44 23.20 -6.12
CA GLY A 131 10.78 23.72 -7.31
C GLY A 131 10.33 22.64 -8.29
N VAL A 132 10.24 21.38 -7.87
CA VAL A 132 9.76 20.28 -8.72
C VAL A 132 8.28 20.47 -8.96
N ALA A 133 7.91 20.63 -10.23
CA ALA A 133 6.53 20.81 -10.65
C ALA A 133 5.67 19.64 -10.14
N GLN A 134 4.53 19.95 -9.53
CA GLN A 134 3.65 18.96 -8.93
C GLN A 134 2.63 18.46 -9.96
N ASN A 135 2.35 17.15 -9.94
CA ASN A 135 1.33 16.56 -10.79
C ASN A 135 -0.05 17.18 -10.54
N ARG A 136 -0.84 17.34 -11.61
CA ARG A 136 -2.23 17.79 -11.53
C ARG A 136 -3.07 16.69 -10.84
N LYS A 137 -4.17 17.11 -10.20
CA LYS A 137 -5.10 16.16 -9.58
C LYS A 137 -6.05 15.66 -10.65
N ALA A 138 -5.99 14.37 -10.98
CA ALA A 138 -6.92 13.77 -11.92
C ALA A 138 -8.39 13.95 -11.48
N PRO A 139 -9.31 14.36 -12.36
CA PRO A 139 -10.74 14.43 -12.04
C PRO A 139 -11.30 13.03 -11.71
N LEU A 140 -12.37 13.00 -10.90
CA LEU A 140 -12.97 11.74 -10.39
C LEU A 140 -13.40 10.78 -11.51
N VAL A 141 -13.87 11.31 -12.66
CA VAL A 141 -14.26 10.49 -13.81
C VAL A 141 -13.11 9.61 -14.31
N LYS A 142 -11.85 10.10 -14.20
CA LYS A 142 -10.68 9.32 -14.58
C LYS A 142 -10.45 8.12 -13.65
N TYR A 143 -10.97 8.12 -12.42
CA TYR A 143 -10.85 6.95 -11.54
C TYR A 143 -11.74 5.78 -12.00
N ALA A 144 -12.77 6.02 -12.82
CA ALA A 144 -13.62 4.95 -13.35
C ALA A 144 -12.82 3.93 -14.18
N ALA A 145 -11.89 4.41 -15.02
CA ALA A 145 -11.01 3.52 -15.81
C ALA A 145 -10.07 2.69 -14.92
N VAL A 146 -9.58 3.29 -13.81
CA VAL A 146 -8.73 2.61 -12.82
C VAL A 146 -9.50 1.54 -12.06
N ILE A 147 -10.72 1.84 -11.64
CA ILE A 147 -11.61 0.87 -10.99
C ILE A 147 -11.97 -0.27 -11.97
N GLY A 148 -12.25 0.08 -13.23
CA GLY A 148 -12.56 -0.89 -14.28
C GLY A 148 -11.42 -1.86 -14.56
N ILE A 149 -10.19 -1.36 -14.77
CA ILE A 149 -9.03 -2.24 -14.99
C ILE A 149 -8.71 -3.08 -13.76
N ALA A 150 -8.86 -2.52 -12.55
CA ALA A 150 -8.66 -3.23 -11.30
C ALA A 150 -9.63 -4.42 -11.17
N ALA A 151 -10.93 -4.19 -11.38
CA ALA A 151 -11.93 -5.25 -11.34
C ALA A 151 -11.67 -6.35 -12.38
N ALA A 152 -11.35 -5.93 -13.62
CA ALA A 152 -11.06 -6.84 -14.72
C ALA A 152 -9.83 -7.71 -14.43
N MET A 153 -8.74 -7.10 -13.95
CA MET A 153 -7.52 -7.82 -13.60
C MET A 153 -7.71 -8.72 -12.39
N CYS A 154 -8.49 -8.31 -11.39
CA CYS A 154 -8.76 -9.15 -10.22
C CYS A 154 -9.46 -10.44 -10.64
N VAL A 155 -10.58 -10.36 -11.35
CA VAL A 155 -11.33 -11.54 -11.80
C VAL A 155 -10.53 -12.33 -12.83
N GLY A 156 -9.93 -11.65 -13.82
CA GLY A 156 -9.17 -12.30 -14.89
C GLY A 156 -7.95 -13.07 -14.39
N LEU A 157 -7.12 -12.48 -13.53
CA LEU A 157 -5.93 -13.15 -12.99
C LEU A 157 -6.30 -14.30 -12.04
N ASN A 158 -7.32 -14.13 -11.20
CA ASN A 158 -7.80 -15.23 -10.37
C ASN A 158 -8.34 -16.38 -11.22
N ASN A 159 -9.06 -16.11 -12.32
CA ASN A 159 -9.47 -17.18 -13.24
C ASN A 159 -8.28 -17.91 -13.87
N LEU A 160 -7.21 -17.20 -14.23
CA LEU A 160 -6.01 -17.85 -14.77
C LEU A 160 -5.35 -18.78 -13.74
N ILE A 161 -5.33 -18.39 -12.45
CA ILE A 161 -4.84 -19.24 -11.36
C ILE A 161 -5.73 -20.47 -11.17
N LEU A 162 -7.05 -20.31 -11.28
CA LEU A 162 -8.01 -21.41 -11.16
C LEU A 162 -7.90 -22.38 -12.35
N ILE A 163 -7.73 -21.87 -13.57
CA ILE A 163 -7.57 -22.69 -14.79
C ILE A 163 -6.23 -23.42 -14.79
N SER A 164 -5.16 -22.81 -14.27
CA SER A 164 -3.83 -23.42 -14.23
C SER A 164 -3.69 -24.47 -13.13
N ASP A 165 -4.66 -24.56 -12.22
CA ASP A 165 -4.67 -25.43 -11.04
C ASP A 165 -3.44 -25.25 -10.12
N MET A 166 -2.70 -24.14 -10.24
CA MET A 166 -1.49 -23.92 -9.45
C MET A 166 -1.74 -23.84 -7.94
N ALA A 167 -2.97 -23.47 -7.56
CA ALA A 167 -3.39 -23.41 -6.16
C ALA A 167 -3.44 -24.80 -5.51
N SER A 168 -3.83 -25.85 -6.24
CA SER A 168 -3.94 -27.22 -5.70
C SER A 168 -2.59 -27.84 -5.34
N TYR A 169 -1.52 -27.37 -5.98
CA TYR A 169 -0.14 -27.84 -5.75
C TYR A 169 0.65 -27.00 -4.75
N SER A 170 0.02 -26.02 -4.08
CA SER A 170 0.72 -25.07 -3.20
C SER A 170 0.15 -25.07 -1.78
N ALA A 171 0.65 -25.96 -0.94
CA ALA A 171 0.30 -26.01 0.49
C ALA A 171 0.55 -24.66 1.21
N ALA A 172 1.60 -23.94 0.83
CA ALA A 172 1.86 -22.60 1.36
C ALA A 172 0.77 -21.58 0.99
N PHE A 173 0.22 -21.65 -0.22
CA PHE A 173 -0.88 -20.80 -0.65
C PHE A 173 -2.18 -21.17 0.07
N GLU A 174 -2.47 -22.47 0.23
CA GLU A 174 -3.63 -22.97 0.96
C GLU A 174 -3.60 -22.50 2.42
N GLN A 175 -2.50 -22.75 3.14
CA GLN A 175 -2.31 -22.29 4.52
C GLN A 175 -2.44 -20.77 4.66
N THR A 176 -1.85 -20.01 3.73
CA THR A 176 -1.95 -18.54 3.73
C THR A 176 -3.41 -18.10 3.54
N SER A 177 -4.11 -18.70 2.58
CA SER A 177 -5.51 -18.39 2.28
C SER A 177 -6.43 -18.74 3.45
N GLU A 178 -6.27 -19.92 4.05
CA GLU A 178 -7.03 -20.33 5.24
C GLU A 178 -6.83 -19.34 6.39
N SER A 179 -5.58 -18.95 6.68
CA SER A 179 -5.30 -18.02 7.78
C SER A 179 -5.89 -16.63 7.52
N LEU A 180 -5.81 -16.10 6.29
CA LEU A 180 -6.33 -14.78 5.95
C LEU A 180 -7.87 -14.75 5.90
N TYR A 181 -8.50 -15.79 5.37
CA TYR A 181 -9.96 -15.85 5.22
C TYR A 181 -10.67 -16.50 6.43
N SER A 182 -9.96 -16.89 7.48
CA SER A 182 -10.55 -17.41 8.73
C SER A 182 -11.24 -16.33 9.59
N ALA A 183 -10.86 -15.07 9.42
CA ALA A 183 -11.40 -13.96 10.21
C ALA A 183 -12.87 -13.65 9.84
N PRO A 184 -13.67 -13.03 10.72
CA PRO A 184 -15.02 -12.60 10.38
C PRO A 184 -15.03 -11.71 9.14
N PHE A 185 -16.04 -11.86 8.29
CA PHE A 185 -16.12 -11.17 6.99
C PHE A 185 -15.92 -9.65 7.10
N ALA A 186 -16.49 -9.00 8.11
CA ALA A 186 -16.30 -7.56 8.36
C ALA A 186 -14.82 -7.19 8.61
N MET A 187 -14.07 -8.04 9.32
CA MET A 187 -12.64 -7.86 9.54
C MET A 187 -11.84 -8.09 8.26
N GLN A 188 -12.23 -9.06 7.42
CA GLN A 188 -11.59 -9.23 6.10
C GLN A 188 -11.76 -7.99 5.23
N ILE A 189 -12.97 -7.42 5.17
CA ILE A 189 -13.24 -6.19 4.42
C ILE A 189 -12.41 -5.02 4.95
N LEU A 190 -12.36 -4.82 6.26
CA LEU A 190 -11.61 -3.72 6.87
C LEU A 190 -10.10 -3.89 6.71
N CYS A 191 -9.57 -5.04 7.10
CA CYS A 191 -8.13 -5.28 7.15
C CYS A 191 -7.55 -5.58 5.77
N LEU A 192 -8.01 -6.67 5.12
CA LEU A 192 -7.49 -7.11 3.81
C LEU A 192 -8.02 -6.23 2.67
N GLY A 193 -9.29 -5.84 2.74
CA GLY A 193 -9.93 -5.03 1.71
C GLY A 193 -9.43 -3.58 1.65
N VAL A 194 -9.10 -2.99 2.80
CA VAL A 194 -8.85 -1.53 2.89
C VAL A 194 -7.51 -1.18 3.51
N LEU A 195 -7.25 -1.58 4.76
CA LEU A 195 -6.09 -1.09 5.51
C LEU A 195 -4.77 -1.60 4.92
N VAL A 196 -4.67 -2.89 4.66
CA VAL A 196 -3.47 -3.53 4.06
C VAL A 196 -3.14 -2.91 2.69
N PRO A 197 -4.06 -2.84 1.70
CA PRO A 197 -3.73 -2.28 0.39
C PRO A 197 -3.36 -0.79 0.46
N ILE A 198 -3.96 0.01 1.36
CA ILE A 198 -3.52 1.41 1.58
C ILE A 198 -2.08 1.46 2.08
N CYS A 199 -1.77 0.66 3.11
CA CYS A 199 -0.43 0.58 3.67
C CYS A 199 0.60 0.19 2.60
N GLU A 200 0.29 -0.84 1.82
CA GLU A 200 1.17 -1.32 0.76
C GLU A 200 1.38 -0.29 -0.34
N GLU A 201 0.33 0.39 -0.79
CA GLU A 201 0.48 1.41 -1.83
C GLU A 201 1.27 2.64 -1.34
N LEU A 202 1.19 2.99 -0.06
CA LEU A 202 2.07 4.00 0.52
C LEU A 202 3.54 3.56 0.53
N VAL A 203 3.82 2.32 0.94
CA VAL A 203 5.18 1.76 0.99
C VAL A 203 5.76 1.61 -0.42
N PHE A 204 5.05 0.91 -1.29
CA PHE A 204 5.56 0.50 -2.60
C PHE A 204 5.44 1.61 -3.64
N ARG A 205 4.29 2.29 -3.78
CA ARG A 205 4.08 3.27 -4.87
C ARG A 205 4.41 4.68 -4.41
N GLY A 206 3.93 5.05 -3.23
CA GLY A 206 4.17 6.36 -2.64
C GLY A 206 5.65 6.64 -2.34
N LEU A 207 6.39 5.63 -1.87
CA LEU A 207 7.78 5.78 -1.42
C LEU A 207 8.78 5.01 -2.28
N MET A 208 8.73 3.67 -2.31
CA MET A 208 9.79 2.87 -2.95
C MET A 208 9.90 3.14 -4.46
N PHE A 209 8.83 2.89 -5.21
CA PHE A 209 8.75 3.17 -6.65
C PHE A 209 9.09 4.63 -6.96
N ARG A 210 8.47 5.59 -6.26
CA ARG A 210 8.70 7.02 -6.50
C ARG A 210 10.17 7.41 -6.31
N ARG A 211 10.82 6.92 -5.25
CA ARG A 211 12.24 7.19 -4.97
C ARG A 211 13.13 6.56 -6.04
N MET A 212 12.88 5.31 -6.41
CA MET A 212 13.62 4.61 -7.46
C MET A 212 13.42 5.23 -8.84
N ARG A 213 12.20 5.70 -9.15
CA ARG A 213 11.87 6.37 -10.40
C ARG A 213 12.65 7.67 -10.59
N GLY A 214 13.10 8.30 -9.50
CA GLY A 214 13.99 9.45 -9.52
C GLY A 214 15.45 9.14 -9.92
N GLU A 215 15.83 7.86 -9.96
CA GLU A 215 17.18 7.38 -10.28
C GLU A 215 17.21 6.36 -11.43
N MET A 216 16.05 5.80 -11.80
CA MET A 216 15.89 4.74 -12.81
C MET A 216 14.84 5.11 -13.86
N SER A 217 14.87 4.41 -14.99
CA SER A 217 13.79 4.44 -15.98
C SER A 217 12.47 3.94 -15.36
N PHE A 218 11.35 4.29 -15.98
CA PHE A 218 10.03 3.79 -15.56
C PHE A 218 10.01 2.26 -15.47
N LEU A 219 10.43 1.57 -16.54
CA LEU A 219 10.41 0.11 -16.58
C LEU A 219 11.32 -0.50 -15.50
N GLY A 220 12.51 0.07 -15.27
CA GLY A 220 13.41 -0.41 -14.23
C GLY A 220 12.83 -0.27 -12.82
N ALA A 221 12.26 0.90 -12.50
CA ALA A 221 11.63 1.14 -11.21
C ALA A 221 10.34 0.30 -11.02
N ALA A 222 9.50 0.21 -12.06
CA ALA A 222 8.27 -0.57 -12.03
C ALA A 222 8.57 -2.07 -11.83
N PHE A 223 9.48 -2.63 -12.63
CA PHE A 223 9.87 -4.02 -12.54
C PHE A 223 10.46 -4.35 -11.16
N TYR A 224 11.45 -3.59 -10.70
CA TYR A 224 12.08 -3.85 -9.42
C TYR A 224 11.08 -3.74 -8.27
N SER A 225 10.30 -2.67 -8.22
CA SER A 225 9.32 -2.46 -7.14
C SER A 225 8.25 -3.55 -7.12
N SER A 226 7.80 -4.01 -8.28
CA SER A 226 6.81 -5.08 -8.42
C SER A 226 7.39 -6.46 -8.10
N LEU A 227 8.65 -6.71 -8.44
CA LEU A 227 9.35 -7.95 -8.10
C LEU A 227 9.54 -8.07 -6.59
N VAL A 228 9.98 -6.99 -5.92
CA VAL A 228 10.09 -6.97 -4.46
C VAL A 228 8.71 -7.16 -3.82
N PHE A 229 7.68 -6.45 -4.30
CA PHE A 229 6.31 -6.65 -3.85
C PHE A 229 5.84 -8.11 -3.99
N ALA A 230 6.13 -8.74 -5.13
CA ALA A 230 5.77 -10.13 -5.40
C ALA A 230 6.46 -11.12 -4.47
N VAL A 231 7.79 -11.10 -4.39
CA VAL A 231 8.60 -12.04 -3.59
C VAL A 231 8.17 -12.04 -2.12
N LEU A 232 7.77 -10.88 -1.61
CA LEU A 232 7.37 -10.69 -0.23
C LEU A 232 6.01 -11.31 0.16
N HIS A 233 5.24 -11.82 -0.82
CA HIS A 233 4.02 -12.60 -0.54
C HIS A 233 4.31 -14.05 -0.13
N GLY A 234 5.54 -14.53 -0.31
CA GLY A 234 6.01 -15.78 0.32
C GLY A 234 5.51 -17.09 -0.29
N ASN A 235 4.69 -17.07 -1.35
CA ASN A 235 4.31 -18.25 -2.11
C ASN A 235 4.20 -17.97 -3.61
N MET A 236 4.42 -19.00 -4.43
CA MET A 236 4.52 -18.87 -5.89
C MET A 236 3.23 -18.34 -6.54
N VAL A 237 2.07 -18.78 -6.07
CA VAL A 237 0.76 -18.38 -6.63
C VAL A 237 0.54 -16.88 -6.45
N GLN A 238 0.73 -16.38 -5.23
CA GLN A 238 0.61 -14.95 -4.94
C GLN A 238 1.74 -14.14 -5.57
N MET A 239 2.96 -14.68 -5.69
CA MET A 239 4.07 -13.99 -6.38
C MET A 239 3.70 -13.63 -7.82
N LEU A 240 3.12 -14.54 -8.59
CA LEU A 240 2.71 -14.28 -9.98
C LEU A 240 1.61 -13.21 -10.05
N TYR A 241 0.59 -13.34 -9.18
CA TYR A 241 -0.50 -12.36 -9.09
C TYR A 241 0.03 -10.97 -8.68
N ALA A 242 0.81 -10.90 -7.61
CA ALA A 242 1.37 -9.68 -7.04
C ALA A 242 2.35 -9.01 -8.01
N PHE A 243 3.10 -9.76 -8.81
CA PHE A 243 3.98 -9.17 -9.82
C PHE A 243 3.19 -8.47 -10.92
N ALA A 244 2.19 -9.15 -11.51
CA ALA A 244 1.37 -8.61 -12.58
C ALA A 244 0.56 -7.39 -12.12
N THR A 245 -0.10 -7.50 -10.96
CA THR A 245 -0.82 -6.38 -10.34
C THR A 245 0.13 -5.25 -9.95
N GLY A 246 1.32 -5.59 -9.44
CA GLY A 246 2.30 -4.62 -9.05
C GLY A 246 2.80 -3.73 -10.20
N MET A 247 3.00 -4.34 -11.38
CA MET A 247 3.34 -3.63 -12.61
C MET A 247 2.22 -2.68 -13.04
N MET A 248 0.96 -3.13 -12.97
CA MET A 248 -0.20 -2.29 -13.26
C MET A 248 -0.30 -1.11 -12.29
N LEU A 249 -0.15 -1.34 -10.99
CA LEU A 249 -0.24 -0.29 -9.97
C LEU A 249 0.89 0.75 -10.12
N ALA A 250 2.10 0.31 -10.47
CA ALA A 250 3.20 1.23 -10.81
C ALA A 250 2.88 2.08 -12.06
N TYR A 251 2.27 1.49 -13.09
CA TYR A 251 1.82 2.22 -14.28
C TYR A 251 0.71 3.24 -13.95
N VAL A 252 -0.30 2.84 -13.16
CA VAL A 252 -1.35 3.75 -12.69
C VAL A 252 -0.75 4.90 -11.88
N TYR A 253 0.21 4.64 -11.00
CA TYR A 253 0.91 5.70 -10.27
C TYR A 253 1.63 6.67 -11.21
N GLU A 254 2.37 6.16 -12.22
CA GLU A 254 3.10 6.98 -13.20
C GLU A 254 2.17 7.88 -14.01
N LYS A 255 0.96 7.40 -14.35
CA LYS A 255 -0.03 8.14 -15.15
C LYS A 255 -0.80 9.21 -14.37
N TYR A 256 -1.17 8.89 -13.11
CA TYR A 256 -1.98 9.79 -12.27
C TYR A 256 -1.13 10.69 -11.37
N GLY A 257 0.14 10.36 -11.16
CA GLY A 257 1.04 11.14 -10.31
C GLY A 257 0.60 11.21 -8.84
N SER A 258 -0.23 10.26 -8.40
CA SER A 258 -0.90 10.25 -7.10
C SER A 258 -1.05 8.82 -6.58
N VAL A 259 -0.69 8.60 -5.31
CA VAL A 259 -0.85 7.30 -4.62
C VAL A 259 -2.32 6.90 -4.44
N ARG A 260 -3.25 7.86 -4.52
CA ARG A 260 -4.69 7.59 -4.39
C ARG A 260 -5.23 6.69 -5.50
N ALA A 261 -4.72 6.84 -6.72
CA ALA A 261 -5.17 6.06 -7.87
C ALA A 261 -4.83 4.56 -7.70
N PRO A 262 -3.57 4.15 -7.52
CA PRO A 262 -3.27 2.74 -7.31
C PRO A 262 -3.81 2.22 -5.97
N ALA A 263 -3.90 3.04 -4.90
CA ALA A 263 -4.58 2.64 -3.67
C ALA A 263 -6.06 2.29 -3.92
N SER A 264 -6.79 3.12 -4.68
CA SER A 264 -8.19 2.83 -5.02
C SER A 264 -8.35 1.56 -5.87
N ALA A 265 -7.47 1.35 -6.85
CA ALA A 265 -7.44 0.11 -7.62
C ALA A 265 -7.20 -1.09 -6.70
N HIS A 266 -6.18 -1.02 -5.86
CA HIS A 266 -5.77 -2.14 -5.02
C HIS A 266 -6.84 -2.50 -3.97
N ILE A 267 -7.51 -1.51 -3.38
CA ILE A 267 -8.69 -1.70 -2.52
C ILE A 267 -9.80 -2.42 -3.28
N VAL A 268 -10.15 -1.97 -4.49
CA VAL A 268 -11.18 -2.62 -5.31
C VAL A 268 -10.83 -4.07 -5.61
N MET A 269 -9.57 -4.36 -5.95
CA MET A 269 -9.12 -5.74 -6.20
C MET A 269 -9.26 -6.61 -4.95
N ASN A 270 -8.86 -6.11 -3.77
CA ASN A 270 -8.96 -6.89 -2.54
C ASN A 270 -10.42 -7.07 -2.10
N LEU A 271 -11.25 -6.04 -2.21
CA LEU A 271 -12.69 -6.13 -1.91
C LEU A 271 -13.39 -7.13 -2.84
N ILE A 272 -13.08 -7.10 -4.14
CA ILE A 272 -13.60 -8.10 -5.09
C ILE A 272 -13.11 -9.50 -4.70
N SER A 273 -11.83 -9.68 -4.38
CA SER A 273 -11.30 -10.99 -3.98
C SER A 273 -11.98 -11.53 -2.73
N VAL A 274 -12.08 -10.72 -1.67
CA VAL A 274 -12.73 -11.09 -0.39
C VAL A 274 -14.21 -11.42 -0.60
N THR A 275 -14.95 -10.59 -1.33
CA THR A 275 -16.38 -10.82 -1.61
C THR A 275 -16.60 -12.01 -2.53
N ALA A 276 -15.78 -12.17 -3.58
CA ALA A 276 -15.85 -13.30 -4.51
C ALA A 276 -15.60 -14.63 -3.81
N THR A 277 -14.64 -14.67 -2.88
CA THR A 277 -14.39 -15.84 -2.03
C THR A 277 -15.58 -16.11 -1.10
N GLN A 278 -16.05 -15.08 -0.37
CA GLN A 278 -17.16 -15.22 0.59
C GLN A 278 -18.45 -15.73 -0.05
N PHE A 279 -18.78 -15.25 -1.25
CA PHE A 279 -20.03 -15.59 -1.95
C PHE A 279 -19.86 -16.70 -3.00
N GLY A 280 -18.70 -17.37 -3.03
CA GLY A 280 -18.48 -18.55 -3.87
C GLY A 280 -18.42 -18.27 -5.38
N LEU A 281 -18.08 -17.04 -5.80
CA LEU A 281 -17.97 -16.66 -7.21
C LEU A 281 -17.00 -17.56 -7.97
N TYR A 282 -15.83 -17.84 -7.38
CA TYR A 282 -14.81 -18.67 -8.03
C TYR A 282 -15.24 -20.13 -8.21
N GLY A 283 -15.97 -20.69 -7.24
CA GLY A 283 -16.58 -22.01 -7.36
C GLY A 283 -17.67 -22.03 -8.45
N TRP A 284 -18.50 -20.99 -8.50
CA TRP A 284 -19.49 -20.82 -9.57
C TRP A 284 -18.83 -20.70 -10.95
N LEU A 285 -17.72 -19.97 -11.09
CA LEU A 285 -16.98 -19.87 -12.34
C LEU A 285 -16.42 -21.22 -12.77
N LEU A 286 -15.75 -21.95 -11.85
CA LEU A 286 -15.14 -23.25 -12.11
C LEU A 286 -16.12 -24.36 -12.48
N ALA A 287 -17.39 -24.25 -12.06
CA ALA A 287 -18.42 -25.25 -12.34
C ALA A 287 -18.73 -25.43 -13.83
N ASP A 288 -18.37 -24.46 -14.69
CA ASP A 288 -18.61 -24.53 -16.13
C ASP A 288 -17.41 -23.97 -16.91
N LYS A 289 -16.79 -24.81 -17.74
CA LYS A 289 -15.61 -24.46 -18.55
C LYS A 289 -15.88 -23.31 -19.51
N LEU A 290 -17.08 -23.25 -20.10
CA LEU A 290 -17.45 -22.15 -21.01
C LEU A 290 -17.60 -20.85 -20.22
N ARG A 291 -18.16 -20.90 -19.02
CA ARG A 291 -18.33 -19.74 -18.14
C ARG A 291 -17.00 -19.13 -17.73
N ILE A 292 -16.10 -19.92 -17.15
CA ILE A 292 -14.78 -19.40 -16.74
C ILE A 292 -13.98 -18.91 -17.94
N GLY A 293 -14.04 -19.62 -19.09
CA GLY A 293 -13.39 -19.20 -20.33
C GLY A 293 -13.94 -17.87 -20.85
N ALA A 294 -15.25 -17.74 -20.98
CA ALA A 294 -15.91 -16.52 -21.47
C ALA A 294 -15.63 -15.32 -20.56
N VAL A 295 -15.77 -15.48 -19.23
CA VAL A 295 -15.47 -14.41 -18.27
C VAL A 295 -14.01 -13.97 -18.36
N THR A 296 -13.07 -14.92 -18.51
CA THR A 296 -11.65 -14.60 -18.65
C THR A 296 -11.37 -13.76 -19.90
N VAL A 297 -11.96 -14.12 -21.05
CA VAL A 297 -11.81 -13.37 -22.30
C VAL A 297 -12.43 -11.96 -22.18
N VAL A 298 -13.62 -11.86 -21.57
CA VAL A 298 -14.28 -10.57 -21.33
C VAL A 298 -13.43 -9.69 -20.42
N CYS A 299 -12.88 -10.23 -19.32
CA CYS A 299 -11.98 -9.50 -18.44
C CYS A 299 -10.73 -9.01 -19.17
N ALA A 300 -10.13 -9.83 -20.03
CA ALA A 300 -8.95 -9.43 -20.82
C ALA A 300 -9.27 -8.29 -21.80
N ALA A 301 -10.38 -8.41 -22.56
CA ALA A 301 -10.80 -7.37 -23.50
C ALA A 301 -11.18 -6.06 -22.80
N PHE A 302 -11.88 -6.15 -21.67
CA PHE A 302 -12.24 -4.99 -20.86
C PHE A 302 -11.01 -4.33 -20.22
N ALA A 303 -10.08 -5.11 -19.68
CA ALA A 303 -8.81 -4.60 -19.15
C ALA A 303 -7.98 -3.88 -20.22
N ALA A 304 -7.89 -4.44 -21.43
CA ALA A 304 -7.21 -3.79 -22.55
C ALA A 304 -7.87 -2.46 -22.93
N THR A 305 -9.20 -2.41 -22.95
CA THR A 305 -9.96 -1.17 -23.22
C THR A 305 -9.68 -0.12 -22.15
N MET A 306 -9.76 -0.50 -20.87
CA MET A 306 -9.46 0.42 -19.76
C MET A 306 -8.00 0.89 -19.78
N PHE A 307 -7.06 0.01 -20.14
CA PHE A 307 -5.65 0.38 -20.31
C PHE A 307 -5.47 1.46 -21.38
N LEU A 308 -6.14 1.34 -22.52
CA LEU A 308 -6.10 2.36 -23.58
C LEU A 308 -6.68 3.70 -23.10
N LEU A 309 -7.76 3.67 -22.29
CA LEU A 309 -8.30 4.89 -21.67
C LEU A 309 -7.31 5.52 -20.69
N ILE A 310 -6.65 4.70 -19.86
CA ILE A 310 -5.62 5.17 -18.92
C ILE A 310 -4.39 5.72 -19.66
N GLN A 311 -4.03 5.14 -20.81
CA GLN A 311 -2.89 5.61 -21.60
C GLN A 311 -3.05 7.07 -22.04
N ARG A 312 -4.29 7.50 -22.30
CA ARG A 312 -4.65 8.88 -22.68
C ARG A 312 -4.60 9.86 -21.50
N ILE A 313 -4.43 9.37 -20.28
CA ILE A 313 -4.29 10.22 -19.10
C ILE A 313 -2.84 10.65 -19.01
N ASP A 314 -2.65 11.97 -18.92
CA ASP A 314 -1.37 12.57 -18.54
C ASP A 314 -1.62 13.69 -17.53
N GLU A 315 -1.48 13.36 -16.25
CA GLU A 315 -1.59 14.34 -15.16
C GLU A 315 -0.20 14.83 -14.72
N LYS A 316 0.83 14.59 -15.54
CA LYS A 316 2.18 15.12 -15.30
C LYS A 316 2.15 16.64 -15.30
N PRO A 317 3.13 17.28 -14.64
CA PRO A 317 3.16 18.74 -14.57
C PRO A 317 3.34 19.32 -15.96
N ALA A 318 2.65 20.42 -16.27
CA ALA A 318 2.91 21.17 -17.50
C ALA A 318 4.39 21.59 -17.53
N ALA A 319 5.04 21.44 -18.70
CA ALA A 319 6.42 21.88 -18.86
C ALA A 319 6.54 23.38 -18.51
N PRO A 320 7.62 23.81 -17.83
CA PRO A 320 7.82 25.23 -17.58
C PRO A 320 7.93 25.96 -18.92
N GLY A 321 6.90 26.75 -19.27
CA GLY A 321 6.82 27.50 -20.53
C GLY A 321 5.79 27.00 -21.56
N GLY A 322 5.03 25.92 -21.28
CA GLY A 322 3.95 25.49 -22.17
C GLY A 322 2.70 26.34 -21.99
N THR A 323 2.32 27.11 -23.00
CA THR A 323 1.00 27.73 -23.11
C THR A 323 -0.08 26.64 -23.07
N ASP A 324 -1.11 26.80 -22.23
CA ASP A 324 -2.31 25.95 -22.22
C ASP A 324 -3.06 26.17 -23.55
N GLU A 325 -2.65 25.48 -24.62
CA GLU A 325 -3.29 25.57 -25.96
C GLU A 325 -4.44 24.57 -26.18
N THR A 326 -5.03 24.00 -25.13
CA THR A 326 -6.13 23.01 -25.29
C THR A 326 -7.50 23.46 -24.81
N ASN A 327 -7.74 24.77 -24.69
CA ASN A 327 -9.07 25.33 -24.45
C ASN A 327 -9.55 26.28 -25.57
N GLY A 328 -9.31 25.91 -26.83
CA GLY A 328 -9.74 26.72 -27.96
C GLY A 328 -9.79 25.96 -29.29
N ALA A 329 -10.72 25.01 -29.43
CA ALA A 329 -11.29 24.68 -30.74
C ALA A 329 -12.66 24.04 -30.51
N ALA A 330 -13.65 24.63 -31.18
CA ALA A 330 -15.07 24.30 -31.19
C ALA A 330 -15.38 22.89 -31.66
#